data_AF-A0AA43FIU7-F1
#
_entry.id   AF-A0AA43FIU7-F1
#
_cell.length_a   1.000
_cell.length_b   1.000
_cell.length_c   1.000
_cell.angle_alpha   90.00
_cell.angle_beta   90.00
_cell.angle_gamma   90.00
#
_symmetry.space_group_name_H-M   'P 1'
#
loop_
_entity.id
_entity.type
_entity.pdbx_description
1 polymer ?
#
loop_
_entity_poly.entity_id
_entity_poly.type
_entity_poly.pdbx_seq_one_letter_code
_entity_poly.pdbx_strand_id
1 'polypeptide(L)'
;MSDADLIAQVRRDLAEVAEQRASGELDEATAQKLAATYEAEMDRLMTSGETLQDPPANRRSGVRLLVGAAVLIVAFAGITWAASGAIVGREPDAFSGPDRQVDLESISNEQMIEVIAANADIPEINRMRLALAERYFESGEYSEALTWFQSVLDAAPSPLEESEALGRIGWMILDSGDAETALRFVDMSLEANPANLEATYFRGLTYARLGRTAEALADLREVAASSDLPDDVRAVVTEAIAALEDDS
;
A
#
# COMPACT_ATOMS: atom_id res chain seq x y z
N MET A 1 -12.98 21.69 18.58
CA MET A 1 -12.59 20.98 19.80
C MET A 1 -11.98 22.03 20.72
N SER A 2 -12.38 22.11 21.98
CA SER A 2 -11.82 23.09 22.92
C SER A 2 -10.45 22.64 23.43
N ASP A 3 -9.64 23.56 23.95
CA ASP A 3 -8.35 23.22 24.58
C ASP A 3 -8.53 22.22 25.73
N ALA A 4 -9.66 22.29 26.43
CA ALA A 4 -10.02 21.33 27.48
C ALA A 4 -10.27 19.91 26.92
N ASP A 5 -10.89 19.81 25.74
CA ASP A 5 -11.12 18.52 25.06
C ASP A 5 -9.80 17.93 24.54
N LEU A 6 -8.88 18.77 24.06
CA LEU A 6 -7.53 18.37 23.62
C LEU A 6 -6.70 17.85 24.79
N ILE A 7 -6.68 18.58 25.91
CA ILE A 7 -6.01 18.14 27.15
C ILE A 7 -6.59 16.81 27.65
N ALA A 8 -7.91 16.62 27.57
CA ALA A 8 -8.56 15.37 27.95
C ALA A 8 -8.22 14.21 27.01
N GLN A 9 -7.97 14.48 25.72
CA GLN A 9 -7.51 13.49 24.75
C GLN A 9 -6.06 13.07 25.05
N VAL A 10 -5.13 14.02 25.14
CA VAL A 10 -3.70 13.72 25.37
C VAL A 10 -3.49 12.95 26.68
N ARG A 11 -4.31 13.19 27.72
CA ARG A 11 -4.28 12.39 28.96
C ARG A 11 -4.69 10.92 28.75
N ARG A 12 -5.68 10.67 27.88
CA ARG A 12 -6.09 9.30 27.56
C ARG A 12 -4.99 8.59 26.78
N ASP A 13 -4.40 9.28 25.82
CA ASP A 13 -3.34 8.71 25.00
C ASP A 13 -2.11 8.37 25.85
N LEU A 14 -1.70 9.23 26.79
CA LEU A 14 -0.63 8.93 27.76
C LEU A 14 -0.94 7.70 28.64
N ALA A 15 -2.20 7.53 29.06
CA ALA A 15 -2.61 6.37 29.84
C ALA A 15 -2.54 5.08 29.02
N GLU A 16 -2.92 5.15 27.75
CA GLU A 16 -2.83 4.03 26.81
C GLU A 16 -1.38 3.62 26.54
N VAL A 17 -0.46 4.57 26.34
CA VAL A 17 0.99 4.27 26.21
C VAL A 17 1.51 3.52 27.44
N ALA A 18 1.09 3.95 28.64
CA ALA A 18 1.50 3.31 29.88
C ALA A 18 0.92 1.90 30.02
N GLU A 19 -0.32 1.69 29.58
CA GLU A 19 -0.97 0.38 29.57
C GLU A 19 -0.28 -0.58 28.59
N GLN A 20 -0.01 -0.14 27.37
CA GLN A 20 0.68 -0.91 26.34
C GLN A 20 2.12 -1.26 26.75
N ARG A 21 2.80 -0.37 27.48
CA ARG A 21 4.10 -0.68 28.10
C ARG A 21 3.97 -1.74 29.19
N ALA A 22 2.95 -1.64 30.04
CA ALA A 22 2.73 -2.57 31.14
C ALA A 22 2.29 -3.97 30.67
N SER A 23 1.54 -4.05 29.57
CA SER A 23 1.16 -5.29 28.90
C SER A 23 2.33 -5.92 28.12
N GLY A 24 3.40 -5.16 27.89
CA GLY A 24 4.56 -5.59 27.11
C GLY A 24 4.36 -5.47 25.60
N GLU A 25 3.28 -4.83 25.16
CA GLU A 25 3.01 -4.51 23.74
C GLU A 25 3.95 -3.42 23.21
N LEU A 26 4.38 -2.49 24.07
CA LEU A 26 5.42 -1.51 23.76
C LEU A 26 6.69 -1.79 24.57
N ASP A 27 7.84 -1.78 23.90
CA ASP A 27 9.12 -1.78 24.60
C ASP A 27 9.39 -0.44 25.31
N GLU A 28 10.27 -0.49 26.31
CA GLU A 28 10.60 0.65 27.17
C GLU A 28 11.02 1.90 26.41
N ALA A 29 11.86 1.76 25.37
CA ALA A 29 12.41 2.91 24.65
C ALA A 29 11.34 3.56 23.77
N THR A 30 10.49 2.76 23.14
CA THR A 30 9.37 3.25 22.32
C THR A 30 8.32 3.93 23.17
N ALA A 31 7.94 3.33 24.30
CA ALA A 31 6.99 3.91 25.25
C ALA A 31 7.49 5.26 25.80
N GLN A 32 8.79 5.37 26.13
CA GLN A 32 9.39 6.62 26.58
C GLN A 32 9.35 7.73 25.52
N LYS A 33 9.66 7.39 24.26
CA LYS A 33 9.64 8.36 23.15
C LYS A 33 8.23 8.87 22.86
N LEU A 34 7.24 7.97 22.91
CA LEU A 34 5.84 8.30 22.66
C LEU A 34 5.26 9.15 23.81
N ALA A 35 5.54 8.76 25.06
CA ALA A 35 5.17 9.54 26.23
C ALA A 35 5.77 10.96 26.20
N ALA A 36 7.06 11.10 25.90
CA ALA A 36 7.71 12.41 25.81
C ALA A 36 7.07 13.32 24.73
N THR A 37 6.54 12.73 23.66
CA THR A 37 5.85 13.47 22.59
C THR A 37 4.53 14.04 23.09
N TYR A 38 3.71 13.22 23.76
CA TYR A 38 2.44 13.65 24.34
C TYR A 38 2.62 14.61 25.51
N GLU A 39 3.64 14.42 26.34
CA GLU A 39 3.98 15.33 27.44
C GLU A 39 4.35 16.72 26.90
N ALA A 40 5.15 16.80 25.83
CA ALA A 40 5.49 18.07 25.19
C ALA A 40 4.26 18.77 24.57
N GLU A 41 3.30 18.01 24.04
CA GLU A 41 2.04 18.54 23.53
C GLU A 41 1.13 19.04 24.67
N MET A 42 1.03 18.28 25.77
CA MET A 42 0.33 18.68 26.98
C MET A 42 0.88 19.99 27.52
N ASP A 43 2.21 20.11 27.64
CA ASP A 43 2.86 21.33 28.13
C ASP A 43 2.55 22.52 27.25
N ARG A 44 2.56 22.35 25.92
CA ARG A 44 2.16 23.41 24.96
C ARG A 44 0.71 23.85 25.16
N LEU A 45 -0.22 22.91 25.27
CA LEU A 45 -1.65 23.19 25.47
C LEU A 45 -1.92 23.90 26.81
N MET A 46 -1.14 23.57 27.83
CA MET A 46 -1.24 24.18 29.16
C MET A 46 -0.56 25.56 29.22
N THR A 47 0.47 25.81 28.40
CA THR A 47 1.15 27.12 28.30
C THR A 47 0.52 28.08 27.30
N SER A 48 -0.20 27.59 26.29
CA SER A 48 -0.91 28.41 25.28
C SER A 48 -2.12 29.20 25.83
N GLY A 49 -2.39 29.12 27.14
CA GLY A 49 -3.39 29.94 27.82
C GLY A 49 -3.04 31.44 27.95
N GLU A 50 -1.81 31.86 27.63
CA GLU A 50 -1.42 33.26 27.59
C GLU A 50 -0.65 33.64 26.31
N THR A 51 -1.27 34.55 25.54
CA THR A 51 -0.74 35.44 24.49
C THR A 51 -0.52 34.92 23.05
N LEU A 52 -1.38 35.45 22.18
CA LEU A 52 -1.34 35.46 20.71
C LEU A 52 -0.22 36.33 20.13
N GLN A 53 0.45 35.83 19.09
CA GLN A 53 0.91 36.66 17.96
C GLN A 53 0.93 35.82 16.66
N ASP A 54 -0.02 36.09 15.74
CA ASP A 54 -0.08 35.64 14.33
C ASP A 54 0.66 36.65 13.41
N PRO A 55 1.02 36.44 12.09
CA PRO A 55 0.65 35.37 11.10
C PRO A 55 1.87 34.91 10.20
N PRO A 56 1.78 34.15 9.05
CA PRO A 56 0.59 33.81 8.25
C PRO A 56 0.35 32.35 7.80
N ALA A 57 -0.95 32.08 7.69
CA ALA A 57 -1.62 31.32 6.63
C ALA A 57 -1.06 29.94 6.24
N ASN A 58 -1.21 28.95 7.12
CA ASN A 58 -1.59 27.60 6.67
C ASN A 58 -2.23 26.82 7.82
N ARG A 59 -3.54 26.98 8.01
CA ARG A 59 -4.28 26.14 8.96
C ARG A 59 -4.47 24.75 8.34
N ARG A 60 -3.48 23.87 8.50
CA ARG A 60 -3.74 22.43 8.58
C ARG A 60 -4.16 22.14 10.02
N SER A 61 -5.47 22.10 10.24
CA SER A 61 -6.05 21.80 11.53
C SER A 61 -5.71 20.37 11.95
N GLY A 62 -4.93 20.27 13.03
CA GLY A 62 -5.11 19.28 14.09
C GLY A 62 -5.10 17.83 13.66
N VAL A 63 -3.89 17.30 13.54
CA VAL A 63 -3.53 15.89 13.56
C VAL A 63 -4.40 15.14 14.58
N ARG A 64 -5.23 14.21 14.10
CA ARG A 64 -5.79 13.11 14.88
C ARG A 64 -4.92 11.90 14.60
N LEU A 65 -4.14 11.47 15.58
CA LEU A 65 -3.35 10.24 15.61
C LEU A 65 -3.17 9.97 17.11
N LEU A 66 -3.69 8.90 17.70
CA LEU A 66 -3.34 7.52 17.37
C LEU A 66 -4.43 6.54 17.85
N VAL A 67 -4.97 5.73 16.94
CA VAL A 67 -5.29 4.31 17.19
C VAL A 67 -4.24 3.41 16.51
N GLY A 68 -3.18 4.00 15.95
CA GLY A 68 -2.24 3.34 15.03
C GLY A 68 -0.90 2.91 15.63
N ALA A 69 -0.79 2.69 16.95
CA ALA A 69 0.47 2.22 17.54
C ALA A 69 0.80 0.75 17.17
N ALA A 70 -0.19 -0.04 16.72
CA ALA A 70 0.02 -1.43 16.29
C ALA A 70 0.48 -1.59 14.83
N VAL A 71 0.35 -0.55 13.99
CA VAL A 71 0.64 -0.64 12.54
C VAL A 71 2.13 -0.40 12.23
N LEU A 72 2.89 0.14 13.18
CA LEU A 72 4.22 0.70 12.93
C LEU A 72 5.43 -0.24 13.13
N ILE A 73 5.27 -1.52 13.49
CA ILE A 73 6.42 -2.43 13.72
C ILE A 73 6.84 -3.24 12.47
N VAL A 74 6.04 -3.31 11.40
CA VAL A 74 6.24 -4.32 10.34
C VAL A 74 7.08 -3.84 9.13
N ALA A 75 7.47 -2.57 9.03
CA ALA A 75 8.15 -2.07 7.82
C ALA A 75 9.69 -2.34 7.75
N PHE A 76 10.34 -2.96 8.74
CA PHE A 76 11.82 -2.83 8.88
C PHE A 76 12.67 -4.11 9.00
N ALA A 77 12.40 -5.22 8.31
CA ALA A 77 13.36 -6.33 8.30
C ALA A 77 13.54 -7.02 6.96
N GLY A 78 14.05 -6.26 5.98
CA GLY A 78 14.63 -6.82 4.77
C GLY A 78 15.79 -5.98 4.26
N ILE A 79 17.03 -6.44 4.55
CA ILE A 79 18.31 -6.09 3.87
C ILE A 79 18.91 -4.72 4.31
N THR A 80 20.15 -4.52 4.82
CA THR A 80 21.37 -5.28 5.15
C THR A 80 22.32 -4.36 5.93
N TRP A 81 23.12 -4.87 6.90
CA TRP A 81 24.58 -4.78 6.76
C TRP A 81 25.32 -5.82 7.60
N ALA A 82 26.06 -6.67 6.90
CA ALA A 82 27.22 -7.35 7.44
C ALA A 82 28.35 -6.32 7.59
N ALA A 83 28.63 -5.91 8.82
CA ALA A 83 30.03 -5.78 9.25
C ALA A 83 30.17 -5.84 10.76
N SER A 84 31.27 -6.46 11.15
CA SER A 84 31.89 -6.40 12.47
C SER A 84 31.10 -7.14 13.55
N GLY A 85 31.37 -8.44 13.61
CA GLY A 85 30.99 -9.29 14.72
C GLY A 85 31.52 -8.73 16.04
N ALA A 86 30.61 -8.28 16.88
CA ALA A 86 30.73 -8.24 18.33
C ALA A 86 29.39 -7.78 18.89
N ILE A 87 28.51 -8.71 19.22
CA ILE A 87 27.80 -8.77 20.52
C ILE A 87 27.23 -10.17 20.65
N VAL A 88 27.68 -10.82 21.72
CA VAL A 88 27.45 -12.19 22.11
C VAL A 88 26.00 -12.35 22.60
N GLY A 89 25.34 -13.41 22.15
CA GLY A 89 24.28 -14.10 22.89
C GLY A 89 22.92 -13.43 22.98
N ARG A 90 22.08 -13.60 21.95
CA ARG A 90 20.63 -13.61 22.10
C ARG A 90 20.09 -14.75 21.25
N GLU A 91 19.44 -15.73 21.88
CA GLU A 91 18.83 -16.87 21.19
C GLU A 91 17.74 -16.38 20.21
N PRO A 92 17.63 -16.98 19.01
CA PRO A 92 16.77 -16.49 17.92
C PRO A 92 15.28 -16.85 18.06
N ASP A 93 14.75 -16.95 19.28
CA ASP A 93 13.42 -17.55 19.50
C ASP A 93 12.28 -16.54 19.78
N ALA A 94 12.54 -15.24 19.68
CA ALA A 94 11.51 -14.21 19.92
C ALA A 94 10.75 -13.73 18.66
N PHE A 95 11.13 -14.18 17.46
CA PHE A 95 10.56 -13.69 16.19
C PHE A 95 10.00 -14.78 15.28
N SER A 96 9.84 -16.00 15.77
CA SER A 96 9.33 -17.16 15.02
C SER A 96 7.95 -17.57 15.53
N GLY A 97 6.92 -16.76 15.27
CA GLY A 97 5.52 -17.14 15.41
C GLY A 97 4.87 -17.26 14.02
N PRO A 98 4.18 -18.35 13.67
CA PRO A 98 3.86 -18.64 12.27
C PRO A 98 2.65 -17.89 11.70
N ASP A 99 1.95 -17.04 12.45
CA ASP A 99 0.63 -16.59 12.01
C ASP A 99 0.15 -15.27 12.65
N ARG A 100 0.70 -14.14 12.22
CA ARG A 100 0.05 -12.83 12.38
C ARG A 100 -0.11 -12.18 11.01
N GLN A 101 -1.01 -12.75 10.23
CA GLN A 101 -1.54 -12.12 9.03
C GLN A 101 -2.33 -10.89 9.48
N VAL A 102 -1.91 -9.69 9.07
CA VAL A 102 -2.76 -8.50 9.23
C VAL A 102 -3.93 -8.68 8.28
N ASP A 103 -5.11 -8.91 8.85
CA ASP A 103 -6.34 -9.02 8.08
C ASP A 103 -6.74 -7.62 7.56
N LEU A 104 -6.25 -7.29 6.37
CA LEU A 104 -6.57 -6.05 5.67
C LEU A 104 -8.06 -5.98 5.29
N GLU A 105 -8.77 -7.11 5.24
CA GLU A 105 -10.23 -7.14 4.97
C GLU A 105 -11.02 -6.56 6.15
N SER A 106 -10.49 -6.68 7.37
CA SER A 106 -11.11 -6.13 8.59
C SER A 106 -10.96 -4.61 8.74
N ILE A 107 -10.07 -3.99 7.96
CA ILE A 107 -9.81 -2.55 7.99
C ILE A 107 -10.71 -1.87 6.96
N SER A 108 -11.39 -0.80 7.33
CA SER A 108 -12.21 -0.01 6.39
C SER A 108 -11.34 0.80 5.41
N ASN A 109 -11.89 1.12 4.24
CA ASN A 109 -11.21 1.99 3.27
C ASN A 109 -10.84 3.34 3.91
N GLU A 110 -11.74 3.91 4.73
CA GLU A 110 -11.51 5.17 5.44
C GLU A 110 -10.28 5.09 6.37
N GLN A 111 -10.14 4.00 7.11
CA GLN A 111 -8.98 3.78 7.96
C GLN A 111 -7.69 3.63 7.15
N MET A 112 -7.72 2.92 6.02
CA MET A 112 -6.56 2.84 5.12
C MET A 112 -6.17 4.24 4.60
N ILE A 113 -7.15 5.07 4.21
CA ILE A 113 -6.93 6.44 3.74
C ILE A 113 -6.27 7.30 4.82
N GLU A 114 -6.73 7.21 6.07
CA GLU A 114 -6.14 7.93 7.20
C GLU A 114 -4.67 7.53 7.42
N VAL A 115 -4.38 6.23 7.38
CA VAL A 115 -3.02 5.71 7.54
C VAL A 115 -2.13 6.16 6.36
N ILE A 116 -2.63 6.11 5.14
CA ILE A 116 -1.88 6.57 3.96
C ILE A 116 -1.58 8.08 4.07
N ALA A 117 -2.57 8.89 4.45
CA ALA A 117 -2.39 10.33 4.60
C ALA A 117 -1.36 10.69 5.68
N ALA A 118 -1.33 9.93 6.77
CA ALA A 118 -0.37 10.10 7.87
C ALA A 118 1.07 9.73 7.50
N ASN A 119 1.25 8.89 6.48
CA ASN A 119 2.53 8.26 6.11
C ASN A 119 2.84 8.50 4.63
N ALA A 120 2.40 9.62 4.06
CA ALA A 120 2.48 9.86 2.63
C ALA A 120 3.91 10.02 2.09
N ASP A 121 4.89 10.23 2.98
CA ASP A 121 6.30 10.46 2.69
C ASP A 121 7.19 9.20 2.76
N ILE A 122 6.67 8.09 3.27
CA ILE A 122 7.41 6.82 3.31
C ILE A 122 7.07 5.96 2.08
N PRO A 123 8.06 5.47 1.31
CA PRO A 123 7.79 4.65 0.12
C PRO A 123 6.99 3.38 0.41
N GLU A 124 7.15 2.80 1.59
CA GLU A 124 6.50 1.56 2.01
C GLU A 124 4.97 1.69 2.07
N ILE A 125 4.44 2.92 2.18
CA ILE A 125 3.00 3.16 2.16
C ILE A 125 2.38 2.81 0.80
N ASN A 126 3.19 2.69 -0.26
CA ASN A 126 2.72 2.35 -1.61
C ASN A 126 2.04 0.98 -1.65
N ARG A 127 2.44 0.04 -0.79
CA ARG A 127 1.73 -1.24 -0.66
C ARG A 127 0.31 -1.09 -0.13
N MET A 128 0.09 -0.18 0.83
CA MET A 128 -1.25 0.13 1.32
C MET A 128 -2.07 0.88 0.26
N ARG A 129 -1.44 1.79 -0.50
CA ARG A 129 -2.08 2.47 -1.64
C ARG A 129 -2.54 1.47 -2.71
N LEU A 130 -1.68 0.52 -3.08
CA LEU A 130 -2.01 -0.56 -4.03
C LEU A 130 -3.15 -1.44 -3.52
N ALA A 131 -3.09 -1.88 -2.26
CA ALA A 131 -4.16 -2.67 -1.66
C ALA A 131 -5.51 -1.91 -1.65
N LEU A 132 -5.49 -0.61 -1.36
CA LEU A 132 -6.70 0.21 -1.42
C LEU A 132 -7.20 0.39 -2.86
N ALA A 133 -6.30 0.60 -3.81
CA ALA A 133 -6.63 0.69 -5.23
C ALA A 133 -7.29 -0.61 -5.72
N GLU A 134 -6.75 -1.76 -5.32
CA GLU A 134 -7.26 -3.08 -5.67
C GLU A 134 -8.67 -3.30 -5.12
N ARG A 135 -8.94 -2.91 -3.87
CA ARG A 135 -10.30 -3.02 -3.30
C ARG A 135 -11.34 -2.22 -4.08
N TYR A 136 -11.00 -1.00 -4.48
CA TYR A 136 -11.88 -0.20 -5.33
C TYR A 136 -12.03 -0.82 -6.72
N PHE A 137 -10.95 -1.37 -7.28
CA PHE A 137 -10.96 -2.06 -8.56
C PHE A 137 -11.89 -3.29 -8.56
N GLU A 138 -11.75 -4.17 -7.58
CA GLU A 138 -12.60 -5.35 -7.39
C GLU A 138 -14.06 -4.99 -7.14
N SER A 139 -14.32 -3.84 -6.50
CA SER A 139 -15.66 -3.31 -6.25
C SER A 139 -16.27 -2.60 -7.48
N GLY A 140 -15.52 -2.46 -8.58
CA GLY A 140 -15.94 -1.76 -9.80
C GLY A 140 -15.91 -0.23 -9.70
N GLU A 141 -15.36 0.31 -8.62
CA GLU A 141 -15.20 1.75 -8.38
C GLU A 141 -13.92 2.25 -9.09
N TYR A 142 -13.91 2.20 -10.42
CA TYR A 142 -12.72 2.44 -11.22
C TYR A 142 -12.15 3.86 -11.12
N SER A 143 -12.98 4.86 -10.77
CA SER A 143 -12.49 6.24 -10.60
C SER A 143 -11.61 6.36 -9.36
N GLU A 144 -12.03 5.74 -8.27
CA GLU A 144 -11.33 5.64 -7.00
C GLU A 144 -10.08 4.77 -7.15
N ALA A 145 -10.21 3.62 -7.82
CA ALA A 145 -9.07 2.74 -8.12
C ALA A 145 -7.97 3.48 -8.89
N LEU A 146 -8.34 4.16 -9.98
CA LEU A 146 -7.42 4.95 -10.79
C LEU A 146 -6.71 6.02 -9.97
N THR A 147 -7.43 6.70 -9.07
CA THR A 147 -6.86 7.72 -8.19
C THR A 147 -5.75 7.13 -7.30
N TRP A 148 -5.97 5.96 -6.72
CA TRP A 148 -5.01 5.33 -5.83
C TRP A 148 -3.82 4.72 -6.59
N PHE A 149 -4.03 4.08 -7.73
CA PHE A 149 -2.94 3.62 -8.60
C PHE A 149 -2.06 4.78 -9.08
N GLN A 150 -2.64 5.91 -9.49
CA GLN A 150 -1.86 7.10 -9.85
C GLN A 150 -1.05 7.63 -8.67
N SER A 151 -1.63 7.61 -7.46
CA SER A 151 -0.93 8.07 -6.26
C SER A 151 0.32 7.23 -5.94
N VAL A 152 0.37 5.96 -6.36
CA VAL A 152 1.56 5.11 -6.26
C VAL A 152 2.62 5.57 -7.25
N LEU A 153 2.23 5.84 -8.50
CA LEU A 153 3.13 6.30 -9.56
C LEU A 153 3.76 7.67 -9.24
N ASP A 154 3.04 8.53 -8.51
CA ASP A 154 3.53 9.83 -8.06
C ASP A 154 4.48 9.73 -6.84
N ALA A 155 4.47 8.60 -6.12
CA ALA A 155 5.12 8.43 -4.82
C ALA A 155 6.44 7.62 -4.88
N ALA A 156 7.21 7.80 -5.97
CA ALA A 156 8.48 7.12 -6.21
C ALA A 156 8.41 5.59 -6.03
N PRO A 157 7.61 4.91 -6.86
CA PRO A 157 7.37 3.47 -6.72
C PRO A 157 8.64 2.64 -6.97
N SER A 158 8.68 1.45 -6.37
CA SER A 158 9.61 0.42 -6.85
C SER A 158 9.16 -0.10 -8.24
N PRO A 159 10.06 -0.71 -9.03
CA PRO A 159 9.68 -1.24 -10.36
C PRO A 159 8.54 -2.26 -10.33
N LEU A 160 8.41 -3.02 -9.23
CA LEU A 160 7.30 -3.96 -9.05
C LEU A 160 5.97 -3.23 -8.85
N GLU A 161 5.96 -2.18 -8.02
CA GLU A 161 4.76 -1.38 -7.72
C GLU A 161 4.35 -0.53 -8.92
N GLU A 162 5.33 0.02 -9.64
CA GLU A 162 5.10 0.75 -10.89
C GLU A 162 4.45 -0.17 -11.93
N SER A 163 5.00 -1.37 -12.11
CA SER A 163 4.44 -2.36 -13.03
C SER A 163 3.01 -2.76 -12.66
N GLU A 164 2.75 -3.04 -11.39
CA GLU A 164 1.41 -3.41 -10.89
C GLU A 164 0.38 -2.31 -11.16
N ALA A 165 0.69 -1.06 -10.77
CA ALA A 165 -0.19 0.07 -10.98
C ALA A 165 -0.44 0.37 -12.46
N LEU A 166 0.62 0.38 -13.29
CA LEU A 166 0.48 0.62 -14.73
C LEU A 166 -0.33 -0.49 -15.43
N GLY A 167 -0.16 -1.75 -15.03
CA GLY A 167 -0.90 -2.88 -15.58
C GLY A 167 -2.40 -2.76 -15.29
N ARG A 168 -2.77 -2.47 -14.04
CA ARG A 168 -4.16 -2.23 -13.62
C ARG A 168 -4.78 -1.02 -14.32
N ILE A 169 -4.05 0.09 -14.47
CA ILE A 169 -4.50 1.25 -15.25
C ILE A 169 -4.74 0.87 -16.71
N GLY A 170 -3.81 0.13 -17.32
CA GLY A 170 -3.94 -0.37 -18.67
C GLY A 170 -5.20 -1.22 -18.86
N TRP A 171 -5.49 -2.12 -17.92
CA TRP A 171 -6.72 -2.93 -17.96
C TRP A 171 -7.99 -2.08 -17.85
N MET A 172 -8.06 -1.12 -16.92
CA MET A 172 -9.25 -0.26 -16.79
C MET A 172 -9.52 0.56 -18.05
N ILE A 173 -8.45 1.00 -18.72
CA ILE A 173 -8.55 1.71 -19.99
C ILE A 173 -9.03 0.77 -21.10
N LEU A 174 -8.53 -0.47 -21.14
CA LEU A 174 -9.01 -1.48 -22.09
C LEU A 174 -10.50 -1.76 -21.90
N ASP A 175 -10.95 -1.93 -20.66
CA ASP A 175 -12.36 -2.16 -20.32
C ASP A 175 -13.24 -0.98 -20.75
N SER A 176 -12.73 0.26 -20.64
CA SER A 176 -13.40 1.46 -21.16
C SER A 176 -13.46 1.55 -22.69
N GLY A 177 -12.73 0.68 -23.41
CA GLY A 177 -12.75 0.54 -24.85
C GLY A 177 -11.60 1.21 -25.62
N ASP A 178 -10.66 1.88 -24.94
CA ASP A 178 -9.50 2.52 -25.58
C ASP A 178 -8.28 1.58 -25.58
N ALA A 179 -8.30 0.59 -26.48
CA ALA A 179 -7.29 -0.44 -26.54
C ALA A 179 -5.89 0.11 -26.92
N GLU A 180 -5.81 1.15 -27.74
CA GLU A 180 -4.54 1.79 -28.11
C GLU A 180 -3.86 2.46 -26.91
N THR A 181 -4.63 3.19 -26.08
CA THR A 181 -4.09 3.77 -24.85
C THR A 181 -3.75 2.69 -23.84
N ALA A 182 -4.58 1.66 -23.71
CA ALA A 182 -4.32 0.52 -22.82
C ALA A 182 -2.98 -0.14 -23.15
N LEU A 183 -2.69 -0.39 -24.43
CA LEU A 183 -1.46 -1.03 -24.88
C LEU A 183 -0.23 -0.27 -24.40
N ARG A 184 -0.25 1.07 -24.48
CA ARG A 184 0.86 1.91 -24.00
C ARG A 184 1.10 1.74 -22.50
N PHE A 185 0.05 1.74 -21.68
CA PHE A 185 0.19 1.58 -20.23
C PHE A 185 0.67 0.18 -19.86
N VAL A 186 0.18 -0.84 -20.55
CA VAL A 186 0.62 -2.22 -20.33
C VAL A 186 2.07 -2.41 -20.79
N ASP A 187 2.48 -1.81 -21.90
CA ASP A 187 3.89 -1.86 -22.33
C ASP A 187 4.81 -1.17 -21.32
N MET A 188 4.42 -0.01 -20.78
CA MET A 188 5.16 0.65 -19.69
C MET A 188 5.22 -0.24 -18.42
N SER A 189 4.15 -0.97 -18.10
CA SER A 189 4.14 -1.93 -17.00
C SER A 189 5.19 -3.04 -17.19
N LEU A 190 5.32 -3.56 -18.41
CA LEU A 190 6.28 -4.59 -18.77
C LEU A 190 7.71 -4.04 -18.95
N GLU A 191 7.87 -2.75 -19.26
CA GLU A 191 9.17 -2.07 -19.19
C GLU A 191 9.67 -1.97 -17.75
N ALA A 192 8.78 -1.68 -16.79
CA ALA A 192 9.11 -1.61 -15.37
C ALA A 192 9.40 -3.00 -14.77
N ASN A 193 8.59 -4.00 -15.11
CA ASN A 193 8.80 -5.39 -14.71
C ASN A 193 8.44 -6.36 -15.84
N PRO A 194 9.43 -6.84 -16.61
CA PRO A 194 9.21 -7.80 -17.69
C PRO A 194 8.65 -9.16 -17.24
N ALA A 195 8.72 -9.48 -15.95
CA ALA A 195 8.24 -10.74 -15.40
C ALA A 195 6.79 -10.66 -14.87
N ASN A 196 6.10 -9.53 -15.04
CA ASN A 196 4.72 -9.38 -14.61
C ASN A 196 3.76 -10.15 -15.54
N LEU A 197 3.43 -11.38 -15.15
CA LEU A 197 2.53 -12.27 -15.91
C LEU A 197 1.14 -11.67 -16.12
N GLU A 198 0.63 -10.90 -15.17
CA GLU A 198 -0.67 -10.24 -15.29
C GLU A 198 -0.63 -9.14 -16.35
N ALA A 199 0.43 -8.34 -16.39
CA ALA A 199 0.62 -7.35 -17.46
C ALA A 199 0.79 -8.02 -18.83
N THR A 200 1.51 -9.16 -18.91
CA THR A 200 1.60 -9.94 -20.17
C THR A 200 0.22 -10.45 -20.60
N TYR A 201 -0.61 -10.91 -19.66
CA TYR A 201 -2.00 -11.30 -19.94
C TYR A 201 -2.82 -10.12 -20.47
N PHE A 202 -2.76 -8.96 -19.83
CA PHE A 202 -3.46 -7.75 -20.27
C PHE A 202 -2.99 -7.28 -21.65
N ARG A 203 -1.71 -7.45 -21.98
CA ARG A 203 -1.20 -7.14 -23.32
C ARG A 203 -1.79 -8.07 -24.36
N GLY A 204 -1.86 -9.37 -24.06
CA GLY A 204 -2.52 -10.36 -24.90
C GLY A 204 -3.99 -10.02 -25.17
N LEU A 205 -4.75 -9.65 -24.13
CA LEU A 205 -6.14 -9.20 -24.28
C LEU A 205 -6.24 -7.90 -25.11
N THR A 206 -5.32 -6.97 -24.89
CA THR A 206 -5.30 -5.70 -25.61
C THR A 206 -5.01 -5.92 -27.10
N TYR A 207 -4.05 -6.79 -27.43
CA TYR A 207 -3.78 -7.18 -28.82
C TYR A 207 -4.97 -7.85 -29.48
N ALA A 208 -5.66 -8.74 -28.78
CA ALA A 208 -6.90 -9.34 -29.27
C ALA A 208 -7.93 -8.26 -29.60
N ARG A 209 -8.08 -7.25 -28.74
CA ARG A 209 -9.04 -6.16 -28.96
C ARG A 209 -8.69 -5.25 -30.13
N LEU A 210 -7.40 -5.11 -30.42
CA LEU A 210 -6.87 -4.41 -31.59
C LEU A 210 -6.88 -5.24 -32.89
N GLY A 211 -7.36 -6.49 -32.84
CA GLY A 211 -7.32 -7.42 -33.99
C GLY A 211 -5.91 -7.92 -34.34
N ARG A 212 -4.95 -7.79 -33.42
CA ARG A 212 -3.57 -8.25 -33.55
C ARG A 212 -3.45 -9.68 -33.02
N THR A 213 -4.14 -10.61 -33.68
CA THR A 213 -4.35 -11.97 -33.17
C THR A 213 -3.06 -12.76 -32.98
N ALA A 214 -2.06 -12.57 -33.86
CA ALA A 214 -0.79 -13.28 -33.75
C ALA A 214 -0.02 -12.89 -32.48
N GLU A 215 0.06 -11.59 -32.18
CA GLU A 215 0.68 -11.09 -30.95
C GLU A 215 -0.12 -11.46 -29.70
N ALA A 216 -1.46 -11.41 -29.78
CA ALA A 216 -2.32 -11.86 -28.69
C ALA A 216 -2.07 -13.32 -28.32
N LEU A 217 -2.04 -14.22 -29.30
CA LEU A 217 -1.78 -15.64 -29.09
C LEU A 217 -0.36 -15.91 -28.56
N ALA A 218 0.62 -15.09 -28.93
CA ALA A 218 1.98 -15.22 -28.40
C ALA A 218 2.01 -14.94 -26.89
N ASP A 219 1.48 -13.79 -26.45
CA ASP A 219 1.44 -13.38 -25.05
C ASP A 219 0.59 -14.33 -24.20
N LEU A 220 -0.61 -14.70 -24.68
CA LEU A 220 -1.50 -15.57 -23.91
C LEU A 220 -0.91 -16.98 -23.73
N ARG A 221 -0.20 -17.52 -24.74
CA ARG A 221 0.49 -18.82 -24.62
C ARG A 221 1.66 -18.76 -23.66
N GLU A 222 2.38 -17.63 -23.60
CA GLU A 222 3.42 -17.42 -22.59
C GLU A 222 2.83 -17.47 -21.18
N VAL A 223 1.74 -16.75 -20.94
CA VAL A 223 1.02 -16.77 -19.65
C VAL A 223 0.56 -18.18 -19.31
N ALA A 224 -0.11 -18.86 -20.25
CA ALA A 224 -0.61 -20.22 -20.06
C ALA A 224 0.49 -21.28 -19.84
N ALA A 225 1.74 -21.00 -20.17
CA ALA A 225 2.88 -21.88 -19.93
C ALA A 225 3.54 -21.65 -18.55
N SER A 226 3.21 -20.56 -17.85
CA SER A 226 3.80 -20.26 -16.54
C SER A 226 3.41 -21.30 -15.49
N SER A 227 4.37 -21.78 -14.70
CA SER A 227 4.13 -22.70 -13.57
C SER A 227 3.39 -22.04 -12.41
N ASP A 228 3.48 -20.71 -12.32
CA ASP A 228 2.99 -19.95 -11.16
C ASP A 228 1.52 -19.53 -11.34
N LEU A 229 0.94 -19.82 -12.50
CA LEU A 229 -0.44 -19.49 -12.82
C LEU A 229 -1.41 -20.51 -12.15
N PRO A 230 -2.39 -20.05 -11.34
CA PRO A 230 -3.44 -20.91 -10.80
C PRO A 230 -4.21 -21.65 -11.90
N ASP A 231 -4.66 -22.87 -11.61
CA ASP A 231 -5.31 -23.76 -12.61
C ASP A 231 -6.61 -23.17 -13.17
N ASP A 232 -7.38 -22.47 -12.33
CA ASP A 232 -8.60 -21.77 -12.72
C ASP A 232 -8.32 -20.60 -13.67
N VAL A 233 -7.30 -19.80 -13.37
CA VAL A 233 -6.87 -18.71 -14.25
C VAL A 233 -6.33 -19.28 -15.57
N ARG A 234 -5.53 -20.36 -15.52
CA ARG A 234 -5.02 -21.05 -16.71
C ARG A 234 -6.13 -21.53 -17.63
N ALA A 235 -7.22 -22.04 -17.06
CA ALA A 235 -8.38 -22.45 -17.84
C ALA A 235 -8.98 -21.27 -18.63
N VAL A 236 -9.15 -20.12 -17.99
CA VAL A 236 -9.66 -18.89 -18.64
C VAL A 236 -8.72 -18.42 -19.76
N VAL A 237 -7.41 -18.42 -19.54
CA VAL A 237 -6.43 -18.03 -20.58
C VAL A 237 -6.48 -19.01 -21.77
N THR A 238 -6.62 -20.30 -21.50
CA THR A 238 -6.69 -21.34 -22.54
C THR A 238 -7.97 -21.22 -23.37
N GLU A 239 -9.09 -20.88 -22.74
CA GLU A 239 -10.36 -20.59 -23.44
C GLU A 239 -10.22 -19.36 -24.35
N ALA A 240 -9.57 -18.30 -23.89
CA ALA A 240 -9.29 -17.11 -24.70
C ALA A 240 -8.40 -17.43 -25.92
N ILE A 241 -7.40 -18.30 -25.76
CA ILE A 241 -6.57 -18.79 -26.87
C ILE A 241 -7.43 -19.53 -27.90
N ALA A 242 -8.26 -20.48 -27.46
CA ALA A 242 -9.09 -21.27 -28.36
C ALA A 242 -10.08 -20.39 -29.15
N ALA A 243 -10.71 -19.40 -28.48
CA ALA A 243 -11.62 -18.46 -29.14
C ALA A 243 -10.92 -17.65 -30.24
N LEU A 244 -9.68 -17.20 -30.00
CA LEU A 244 -8.89 -16.47 -31.00
C LEU A 244 -8.47 -17.35 -32.18
N GLU A 245 -8.18 -18.63 -31.93
CA GLU A 245 -7.83 -19.60 -32.98
C GLU A 245 -9.04 -19.93 -33.88
N ASP A 246 -10.25 -20.01 -33.31
CA ASP A 246 -11.48 -20.28 -34.06
C ASP A 246 -11.91 -19.10 -34.94
N ASP A 247 -11.60 -17.86 -34.55
CA ASP A 247 -11.92 -16.62 -35.27
C ASP A 247 -10.89 -16.23 -36.36
N SER A 248 -9.77 -16.96 -36.48
CA SER A 248 -8.64 -16.70 -37.39
C SER A 248 -8.75 -17.37 -38.76
#